data_AF-A0A4P6JJZ3-F1
#
_entry.id   AF-A0A4P6JJZ3-F1
#
_cell.length_a   1.000
_cell.length_b   1.000
_cell.length_c   1.000
_cell.angle_alpha   90.00
_cell.angle_beta   90.00
_cell.angle_gamma   90.00
#
_symmetry.space_group_name_H-M   'P 1'
#
loop_
_entity.id
_entity.type
_entity.pdbx_description
1 polymer ?
#
loop_
_entity_poly.entity_id
_entity_poly.type
_entity_poly.pdbx_seq_one_letter_code
_entity_poly.pdbx_strand_id
1 'polypeptide(L)' 'MRQERQNLLREALEGSEAETALVQIVLAWKAAGMKQQEALDEFEQYRKVLRAQAEEQKEDVLMDVMDCIIGWCPAQRRLF' A
#
# COMPACT_ATOMS: atom_id res chain seq x y z
N MET A 1 -16.26 1.31 -1.84
CA MET A 1 -15.64 0.40 -0.85
C MET A 1 -14.41 -0.31 -1.41
N ARG A 2 -14.44 -1.56 -1.91
CA ARG A 2 -13.19 -2.24 -2.35
C ARG A 2 -12.59 -1.69 -3.65
N GLN A 3 -13.38 -1.55 -4.71
CA GLN A 3 -12.90 -0.97 -5.99
C GLN A 3 -12.31 0.44 -5.81
N GLU A 4 -12.86 1.20 -4.87
CA GLU A 4 -12.43 2.54 -4.51
C GLU A 4 -11.05 2.54 -3.84
N ARG A 5 -10.77 1.60 -2.93
CA ARG A 5 -9.43 1.41 -2.35
C ARG A 5 -8.40 1.04 -3.43
N GLN A 6 -8.76 0.15 -4.35
CA GLN A 6 -7.88 -0.23 -5.45
C GLN A 6 -7.60 0.96 -6.39
N ASN A 7 -8.59 1.83 -6.62
CA ASN A 7 -8.38 3.06 -7.37
C ASN A 7 -7.44 4.04 -6.64
N LEU A 8 -7.57 4.18 -5.32
CA LEU A 8 -6.67 5.02 -4.52
C LEU A 8 -5.21 4.53 -4.59
N LEU A 9 -4.99 3.22 -4.49
CA LEU A 9 -3.64 2.64 -4.63
C LEU A 9 -3.06 2.87 -6.03
N ARG A 10 -3.88 2.73 -7.07
CA ARG A 10 -3.49 3.06 -8.44
C ARG A 10 -3.07 4.52 -8.57
N GLU A 11 -3.93 5.43 -8.13
CA GLU A 11 -3.68 6.87 -8.22
C GLU A 11 -2.42 7.29 -7.45
N ALA A 12 -2.17 6.68 -6.29
CA ALA A 12 -0.93 6.90 -5.54
C ALA A 12 0.31 6.47 -6.34
N LEU A 13 0.26 5.33 -7.04
CA LEU A 13 1.39 4.80 -7.81
C LEU A 13 1.68 5.52 -9.12
N GLU A 14 0.77 6.35 -9.64
CA GLU A 14 1.05 7.18 -10.83
C GLU A 14 1.83 8.47 -10.49
N GLY A 15 1.90 8.84 -9.20
CA GLY A 15 2.57 10.05 -8.75
C GLY A 15 4.09 9.89 -8.59
N SER A 16 4.82 11.02 -8.65
CA SER A 16 6.28 11.04 -8.41
C SER A 16 6.68 10.72 -6.96
N GLU A 17 5.72 10.77 -6.03
CA GLU A 17 5.91 10.49 -4.59
C GLU A 17 5.08 9.26 -4.15
N ALA A 18 5.11 8.20 -4.96
CA ALA A 18 4.26 7.02 -4.81
C ALA A 18 4.33 6.38 -3.40
N GLU A 19 5.54 6.17 -2.86
CA GLU A 19 5.72 5.60 -1.52
C GLU A 19 5.04 6.46 -0.44
N THR A 20 5.30 7.79 -0.46
CA THR A 20 4.70 8.73 0.48
C THR A 20 3.18 8.72 0.40
N ALA A 21 2.61 8.71 -0.81
CA ALA A 21 1.17 8.67 -1.02
C ALA A 21 0.55 7.38 -0.47
N LEU A 22 1.17 6.22 -0.72
CA LEU A 22 0.73 4.94 -0.17
C LEU A 22 0.80 4.91 1.37
N VAL A 23 1.86 5.46 1.97
CA VAL A 23 1.98 5.59 3.43
C VAL A 23 0.81 6.42 3.99
N GLN A 24 0.47 7.54 3.36
CA GLN A 24 -0.66 8.37 3.80
C GLN A 24 -2.00 7.63 3.71
N ILE A 25 -2.20 6.81 2.67
CA ILE A 25 -3.39 5.96 2.53
C ILE A 25 -3.50 4.97 3.70
N VAL A 26 -2.40 4.29 4.04
CA VAL A 26 -2.38 3.35 5.17
C VAL A 26 -2.67 4.05 6.50
N LEU A 27 -2.07 5.21 6.73
CA LEU A 27 -2.32 6.00 7.94
C LEU A 27 -3.78 6.45 8.03
N ALA A 28 -4.38 6.87 6.93
CA ALA A 28 -5.80 7.22 6.88
C ALA A 28 -6.71 6.02 7.17
N TRP A 29 -6.39 4.84 6.61
CA TRP A 29 -7.12 3.61 6.89
C TRP A 29 -6.98 3.19 8.36
N LYS A 30 -5.77 3.26 8.94
CA LYS A 30 -5.53 3.00 10.36
C LYS A 30 -6.32 3.95 11.25
N ALA A 31 -6.31 5.26 10.93
CA ALA A 31 -7.09 6.26 11.67
C ALA A 31 -8.61 6.01 11.58
N ALA A 32 -9.08 5.41 10.49
CA ALA A 32 -10.47 4.96 10.33
C ALA A 32 -10.78 3.60 11.01
N GLY A 33 -9.82 3.01 11.72
CA GLY A 33 -10.00 1.76 12.48
C GLY A 33 -9.73 0.48 11.68
N MET A 34 -9.18 0.58 10.46
CA MET A 34 -8.75 -0.59 9.71
C MET A 34 -7.60 -1.31 10.44
N LYS A 35 -7.69 -2.64 10.53
CA LYS A 35 -6.64 -3.46 11.14
C LYS A 35 -5.49 -3.70 10.16
N GLN A 36 -4.32 -4.00 10.71
CA GLN A 36 -3.11 -4.32 9.94
C GLN A 36 -3.35 -5.35 8.84
N GLN A 37 -4.01 -6.47 9.17
CA GLN A 37 -4.27 -7.55 8.21
C GLN A 37 -5.21 -7.09 7.08
N GLU A 38 -6.21 -6.26 7.37
CA GLU A 38 -7.13 -5.74 6.34
C GLU A 38 -6.39 -4.83 5.35
N ALA A 39 -5.44 -4.01 5.83
CA ALA A 39 -4.59 -3.20 4.98
C ALA A 39 -3.67 -4.07 4.10
N LEU A 40 -3.04 -5.10 4.67
CA LEU A 40 -2.22 -6.05 3.92
C LEU A 40 -3.03 -6.76 2.83
N ASP A 41 -4.26 -7.17 3.12
CA ASP A 41 -5.12 -7.88 2.17
C ASP A 41 -5.51 -7.00 0.96
N GLU A 42 -5.70 -5.70 1.16
CA GLU A 42 -5.98 -4.74 0.07
C GLU A 42 -4.72 -4.50 -0.80
N PHE A 43 -3.55 -4.38 -0.17
CA PHE A 43 -2.27 -4.24 -0.87
C PHE A 43 -1.91 -5.51 -1.66
N GLU A 44 -2.08 -6.69 -1.07
CA GLU A 44 -1.79 -7.97 -1.75
C GLU A 44 -2.71 -8.21 -2.95
N GLN A 45 -3.96 -7.79 -2.88
CA GLN A 45 -4.86 -7.83 -4.03
C GLN A 45 -4.36 -6.93 -5.16
N TYR A 46 -3.92 -5.71 -4.84
CA TYR A 46 -3.42 -4.80 -5.85
C TYR A 46 -2.07 -5.24 -6.43
N ARG A 47 -1.19 -5.82 -5.60
CA ARG A 47 0.07 -6.44 -6.03
C ARG A 47 -0.14 -7.47 -7.14
N LYS A 48 -1.20 -8.28 -7.05
CA LYS A 48 -1.56 -9.26 -8.10
C LYS A 48 -1.98 -8.60 -9.41
N VAL A 49 -2.61 -7.42 -9.35
CA VAL A 49 -2.95 -6.62 -10.53
C VAL A 49 -1.68 -6.09 -11.20
N LEU A 50 -0.76 -5.51 -10.42
CA LEU A 50 0.53 -5.02 -10.92
C LEU A 50 1.35 -6.15 -11.56
N ARG A 51 1.43 -7.30 -10.88
CA ARG A 51 2.08 -8.53 -11.39
C ARG A 51 1.53 -8.94 -12.76
N ALA A 52 0.20 -8.94 -12.91
CA ALA A 52 -0.46 -9.33 -14.15
C ALA A 52 -0.24 -8.32 -15.29
N GLN A 53 0.06 -7.07 -14.97
CA GLN A 53 0.35 -5.99 -15.91
C GLN A 53 1.85 -5.82 -16.19
N ALA A 54 2.71 -6.63 -15.56
CA ALA A 54 4.17 -6.50 -15.62
C ALA A 54 4.70 -5.12 -15.17
N GLU A 55 4.02 -4.50 -14.21
CA GLU A 55 4.36 -3.20 -13.62
C GLU A 55 5.35 -3.38 -12.45
N GLU A 56 6.53 -3.95 -12.71
CA GLU A 56 7.51 -4.35 -11.69
C GLU A 56 7.94 -3.20 -10.77
N GLN A 57 8.23 -2.03 -11.34
CA GLN A 57 8.65 -0.85 -10.55
C GLN A 57 7.57 -0.39 -9.56
N LYS A 58 6.30 -0.43 -9.97
CA LYS A 58 5.17 -0.08 -9.11
C LYS A 58 4.94 -1.16 -8.06
N GLU A 59 5.19 -2.42 -8.41
CA GLU A 59 5.10 -3.54 -7.49
C GLU A 59 6.13 -3.43 -6.37
N ASP A 60 7.38 -3.11 -6.69
CA ASP A 60 8.47 -2.92 -5.72
C ASP A 60 8.12 -1.85 -4.69
N VAL A 61 7.68 -0.67 -5.15
CA VAL A 61 7.25 0.43 -4.26
C VAL A 61 6.09 0.00 -3.36
N LEU A 62 5.14 -0.75 -3.91
CA LEU A 62 4.01 -1.26 -3.11
C LEU A 62 4.50 -2.26 -2.04
N MET A 63 5.45 -3.13 -2.37
CA MET A 63 6.05 -4.09 -1.44
C MET A 63 6.86 -3.40 -0.33
N ASP A 64 7.61 -2.34 -0.63
CA ASP A 64 8.32 -1.55 0.39
C ASP A 64 7.38 -0.98 1.45
N VAL A 65 6.18 -0.56 1.04
CA VAL A 65 5.15 -0.10 1.98
C VAL A 65 4.53 -1.27 2.74
N MET A 66 4.32 -2.43 2.12
CA MET A 66 3.87 -3.64 2.82
C MET A 66 4.83 -4.06 3.94
N ASP A 67 6.13 -3.95 3.71
CA ASP A 67 7.16 -4.19 4.74
C ASP A 67 7.00 -3.23 5.93
N CYS A 68 6.61 -1.99 5.67
CA CYS A 68 6.30 -1.01 6.71
C CYS A 68 4.99 -1.30 7.45
N ILE A 69 4.01 -1.91 6.78
CA ILE A 69 2.75 -2.38 7.39
C ILE A 69 3.02 -3.55 8.32
N ILE A 70 3.78 -4.57 7.88
CA ILE A 70 4.04 -5.80 8.65
C ILE A 70 5.12 -5.62 9.73
N GLY A 71 5.90 -4.53 9.66
CA GLY A 71 6.90 -4.15 10.65
C GLY A 71 8.32 -4.66 10.36
N TRP A 72 8.58 -5.06 9.11
CA TRP A 72 9.92 -5.45 8.62
C TRP A 72 10.83 -4.26 8.30
N CYS A 73 10.33 -3.03 8.47
CA CYS A 73 11.10 -1.79 8.38
C CYS A 73 11.64 -1.30 9.76
N PRO A 74 12.58 -0.34 9.78
CA PRO A 74 13.03 0.32 11.01
C PRO A 74 11.86 0.89 11.83
N ALA A 75 11.96 0.89 13.16
CA ALA A 75 10.87 1.25 14.07
C ALA A 75 10.18 2.60 13.74
N GLN A 76 10.94 3.59 13.28
CA GLN A 76 10.44 4.92 12.90
C GLN A 76 9.57 4.96 11.64
N ARG A 77 9.58 3.90 10.82
CA ARG A 77 8.79 3.78 9.58
C ARG A 77 7.59 2.82 9.71
N ARG A 78 7.41 2.18 10.87
CA ARG A 78 6.32 1.21 11.06
C ARG A 78 4.96 1.90 11.03
N LEU A 79 4.00 1.29 10.34
CA LEU A 79 2.68 1.88 10.16
C LEU A 79 1.64 1.34 11.14
N PHE A 80 1.86 0.16 11.71
CA PHE A 80 0.98 -0.44 12.72
C PHE A 80 1.63 -0.51 14.09
#